data_AF-A0A285SKZ1-F1
#
_entry.id   AF-A0A285SKZ1-F1
#
_cell.length_a   1.000
_cell.length_b   1.000
_cell.length_c   1.000
_cell.angle_alpha   90.00
_cell.angle_beta   90.00
_cell.angle_gamma   90.00
#
_symmetry.space_group_name_H-M   'P 1'
#
loop_
_entity.id
_entity.type
_entity.pdbx_description
1 polymer ?
#
loop_
_entity_poly.entity_id
_entity_poly.type
_entity_poly.pdbx_seq_one_letter_code
_entity_poly.pdbx_strand_id
1 'polypeptide(L)'
;MGIGFIAAVGAGFIVGVLLRLIMKIVAIIYPNLSTGFTFKGTFLLVLMGTGFTLAVSMLYMYCRMYLARNWILSGMLYGFIVLCIFSYPFFFSDEPNSELNGPQKPLGIILFSLLFIIGGLLLAKFVNIIENWVEKSTSRIKYCYIAFCILIIPTLFITYGIVKDLIEEFLRY
;
A
#
# COMPACT_ATOMS: atom_id res chain seq x y z
N MET A 1 4.03 13.13 -11.29
CA MET A 1 3.84 13.02 -9.83
C MET A 1 2.38 13.14 -9.40
N GLY A 2 1.66 14.24 -9.68
CA GLY A 2 0.27 14.43 -9.21
C GLY A 2 -0.75 13.35 -9.60
N ILE A 3 -0.61 12.77 -10.79
CA ILE A 3 -1.40 11.61 -11.26
C ILE A 3 -1.27 10.42 -10.30
N GLY A 4 -0.05 10.14 -9.84
CA GLY A 4 0.24 9.07 -8.89
C GLY A 4 -0.47 9.28 -7.56
N PHE A 5 -0.51 10.52 -7.06
CA PHE A 5 -1.20 10.84 -5.81
C PHE A 5 -2.72 10.69 -5.89
N ILE A 6 -3.35 11.14 -6.98
CA ILE A 6 -4.79 10.93 -7.17
C ILE A 6 -5.10 9.44 -7.26
N ALA A 7 -4.29 8.69 -8.01
CA ALA A 7 -4.41 7.25 -8.13
C ALA A 7 -4.21 6.54 -6.78
N ALA A 8 -3.25 7.00 -5.98
CA ALA A 8 -2.95 6.44 -4.66
C ALA A 8 -4.09 6.61 -3.67
N VAL A 9 -4.81 7.73 -3.68
CA VAL A 9 -5.99 7.90 -2.81
C VAL A 9 -7.06 6.86 -3.15
N GLY A 10 -7.35 6.68 -4.44
CA GLY A 10 -8.34 5.69 -4.91
C GLY A 10 -7.92 4.25 -4.61
N ALA A 11 -6.69 3.88 -4.97
CA ALA A 11 -6.15 2.55 -4.71
C ALA A 11 -6.03 2.26 -3.20
N GLY A 12 -5.54 3.24 -2.44
CA GLY A 12 -5.33 3.16 -1.00
C GLY A 12 -6.59 2.99 -0.20
N PHE A 13 -7.67 3.64 -0.60
CA PHE A 13 -8.97 3.45 0.02
C PHE A 13 -9.42 1.98 -0.11
N ILE A 14 -9.31 1.42 -1.32
CA ILE A 14 -9.67 0.02 -1.58
C ILE A 14 -8.72 -0.94 -0.83
N VAL A 15 -7.41 -0.68 -0.85
CA VAL A 15 -6.41 -1.49 -0.13
C VAL A 15 -6.68 -1.46 1.38
N GLY A 16 -7.02 -0.32 1.97
CA GLY A 16 -7.37 -0.23 3.38
C GLY A 16 -8.64 -1.00 3.75
N VAL A 17 -9.65 -1.01 2.86
CA VAL A 17 -10.84 -1.86 3.02
C VAL A 17 -10.48 -3.35 2.90
N LEU A 18 -9.64 -3.73 1.93
CA LEU A 18 -9.17 -5.11 1.78
C LEU A 18 -8.35 -5.57 3.00
N LEU A 19 -7.51 -4.70 3.55
CA LEU A 19 -6.75 -4.96 4.77
C LEU A 19 -7.70 -5.28 5.94
N ARG A 20 -8.80 -4.55 6.07
CA ARG A 20 -9.83 -4.85 7.06
C ARG A 20 -10.48 -6.22 6.84
N LEU A 21 -10.74 -6.58 5.58
CA LEU A 21 -11.29 -7.91 5.25
C LEU A 21 -10.30 -9.02 5.61
N ILE A 22 -9.01 -8.83 5.37
CA ILE A 22 -7.96 -9.78 5.76
C ILE A 22 -7.96 -9.98 7.28
N MET A 23 -7.96 -8.90 8.05
CA MET A 23 -8.03 -8.99 9.52
C MET A 23 -9.29 -9.74 9.99
N LYS A 24 -10.42 -9.57 9.29
CA LYS A 24 -11.65 -10.32 9.57
C LYS A 24 -11.52 -11.81 9.25
N ILE A 25 -10.92 -12.17 8.12
CA ILE A 25 -10.68 -13.57 7.75
C ILE A 25 -9.80 -14.24 8.80
N VAL A 26 -8.71 -13.58 9.21
CA VAL A 26 -7.82 -14.08 10.27
C VAL A 26 -8.56 -14.23 11.59
N ALA A 27 -9.38 -13.24 11.98
CA ALA A 27 -10.17 -13.29 13.22
C ALA A 27 -11.23 -14.41 13.25
N ILE A 28 -11.82 -14.78 12.10
CA ILE A 28 -12.78 -15.89 12.01
C ILE A 28 -12.08 -17.23 12.27
N ILE A 29 -10.86 -17.40 11.75
CA ILE A 29 -10.09 -18.64 11.88
C ILE A 29 -9.40 -18.71 13.24
N TYR A 30 -8.95 -17.57 13.77
CA TYR A 30 -8.25 -17.43 15.04
C TYR A 30 -8.97 -16.42 15.96
N PRO A 31 -10.10 -16.82 16.58
CA PRO A 31 -10.95 -15.93 17.36
C PRO A 31 -10.26 -15.32 18.58
N ASN A 32 -9.25 -16.01 19.13
CA ASN A 32 -8.48 -15.56 20.30
C ASN A 32 -7.63 -14.31 20.04
N LEU A 33 -7.43 -13.92 18.78
CA LEU A 33 -6.65 -12.74 18.36
C LEU A 33 -7.55 -11.57 17.93
N SER A 34 -8.87 -11.72 18.04
CA SER A 34 -9.81 -10.74 17.51
C SER A 34 -10.01 -9.56 18.46
N THR A 35 -9.30 -8.44 18.21
CA THR A 35 -9.75 -7.15 18.75
C THR A 35 -11.03 -6.74 18.01
N GLY A 36 -12.11 -6.50 18.76
CA GLY A 36 -13.47 -6.32 18.22
C GLY A 36 -13.64 -5.29 17.10
N PHE A 37 -14.74 -5.43 16.35
CA PHE A 37 -15.02 -4.63 15.15
C PHE A 37 -15.45 -3.19 15.50
N THR A 38 -14.49 -2.29 15.71
CA THR A 38 -14.79 -0.87 15.94
C THR A 38 -14.72 -0.05 14.64
N PHE A 39 -15.64 0.91 14.48
CA PHE A 39 -15.61 1.89 13.38
C PHE A 39 -14.29 2.68 13.36
N LYS A 40 -13.78 3.03 14.55
CA LYS A 40 -12.48 3.69 14.74
C LYS A 40 -11.32 2.87 14.16
N GLY A 41 -11.30 1.56 14.39
CA GLY A 41 -10.26 0.68 13.84
C GLY A 41 -10.32 0.54 12.33
N THR A 42 -11.51 0.47 11.74
CA THR A 42 -11.67 0.45 10.27
C THR A 42 -11.19 1.75 9.64
N PHE A 43 -11.58 2.90 10.20
CA PHE A 43 -11.16 4.20 9.69
C PHE A 43 -9.64 4.37 9.74
N LEU A 44 -9.00 3.90 10.82
CA LEU A 44 -7.55 3.94 10.97
C LEU A 44 -6.85 3.04 9.94
N LEU A 45 -7.37 1.85 9.66
CA LEU A 45 -6.82 0.97 8.61
C LEU A 45 -6.97 1.56 7.20
N VAL A 46 -8.07 2.27 6.93
CA VAL A 46 -8.25 2.99 5.66
C VAL A 46 -7.25 4.14 5.54
N LEU A 47 -7.02 4.89 6.62
CA LEU A 47 -6.00 5.94 6.67
C LEU A 47 -4.58 5.38 6.49
N MET A 48 -4.26 4.27 7.15
CA MET A 48 -2.96 3.60 6.98
C MET A 48 -2.79 3.06 5.56
N GLY A 49 -3.82 2.42 5.00
CA GLY A 49 -3.82 1.92 3.63
C GLY A 49 -3.59 3.02 2.61
N THR A 50 -4.31 4.14 2.75
CA THR A 50 -4.12 5.33 1.90
C THR A 50 -2.74 5.95 2.06
N GLY A 51 -2.27 6.13 3.29
CA GLY A 51 -0.93 6.60 3.59
C GLY A 51 0.18 5.74 2.97
N PHE A 52 0.09 4.43 3.15
CA PHE A 52 1.02 3.47 2.57
C PHE A 52 1.03 3.54 1.05
N THR A 53 -0.14 3.52 0.40
CA THR A 53 -0.22 3.67 -1.05
C THR A 53 0.27 5.03 -1.55
N LEU A 54 0.17 6.11 -0.78
CA LEU A 54 0.75 7.40 -1.14
C LEU A 54 2.27 7.31 -1.20
N ALA A 55 2.91 6.77 -0.16
CA ALA A 55 4.36 6.57 -0.12
C ALA A 55 4.83 5.68 -1.28
N VAL A 56 4.15 4.54 -1.45
CA VAL A 56 4.40 3.57 -2.50
C VAL A 56 4.10 4.16 -3.89
N SER A 57 3.17 5.12 -4.03
CA SER A 57 2.91 5.74 -5.33
C SER A 57 4.04 6.63 -5.83
N MET A 58 4.79 7.29 -4.93
CA MET A 58 5.96 8.08 -5.34
C MET A 58 7.01 7.17 -5.97
N LEU A 59 7.29 6.04 -5.34
CA LEU A 59 8.23 5.04 -5.84
C LEU A 59 7.72 4.41 -7.15
N TYR A 60 6.42 4.11 -7.24
CA TYR A 60 5.82 3.64 -8.49
C TYR A 60 6.02 4.63 -9.64
N MET A 61 5.71 5.91 -9.42
CA MET A 61 5.85 6.94 -10.45
C MET A 61 7.31 7.13 -10.90
N TYR A 62 8.28 6.90 -10.02
CA TYR A 62 9.70 6.90 -10.35
C TYR A 62 10.07 5.67 -11.19
N CYS A 63 9.71 4.46 -10.73
CA CYS A 63 9.96 3.21 -11.45
C CYS A 63 9.23 3.13 -12.80
N ARG A 64 8.13 3.87 -12.96
CA ARG A 64 7.29 3.83 -14.15
C ARG A 64 7.98 4.27 -15.43
N MET A 65 9.05 5.05 -15.32
CA MET A 65 9.90 5.39 -16.47
C MET A 65 10.60 4.17 -17.07
N TYR A 66 10.76 3.10 -16.28
CA TYR A 66 11.44 1.85 -16.65
C TYR A 66 10.48 0.65 -16.77
N LEU A 67 9.26 0.74 -16.24
CA LEU A 67 8.26 -0.32 -16.28
C LEU A 67 7.54 -0.38 -17.64
N ALA A 68 7.02 -1.57 -17.98
CA ALA A 68 6.29 -1.78 -19.22
C ALA A 68 5.04 -0.90 -19.33
N ARG A 69 4.68 -0.49 -20.55
CA ARG A 69 3.49 0.36 -20.82
C ARG A 69 2.16 -0.33 -20.46
N ASN A 70 2.13 -1.66 -20.39
CA ASN A 70 0.95 -2.42 -19.99
C ASN A 70 0.73 -2.32 -18.47
N TRP A 71 -0.43 -1.79 -18.06
CA TRP A 71 -0.79 -1.59 -16.66
C TRP A 71 -0.81 -2.89 -15.84
N ILE A 72 -1.17 -4.03 -16.45
CA ILE A 72 -1.20 -5.33 -15.74
C ILE A 72 0.21 -5.74 -15.37
N LEU A 73 1.12 -5.76 -16.36
CA LEU A 73 2.49 -6.20 -16.16
C LEU A 73 3.23 -5.23 -15.23
N SER A 74 3.06 -3.92 -15.41
CA SER A 74 3.62 -2.90 -14.54
C SER A 74 3.13 -3.07 -13.09
N GLY A 75 1.81 -3.26 -12.90
CA GLY A 75 1.22 -3.46 -11.58
C GLY A 75 1.67 -4.73 -10.89
N MET A 76 1.79 -5.85 -11.63
CA MET A 76 2.32 -7.10 -11.08
C MET A 76 3.78 -6.96 -10.66
N LEU A 77 4.65 -6.51 -11.56
CA LEU A 77 6.08 -6.32 -11.27
C LEU A 77 6.28 -5.40 -10.08
N TYR A 78 5.51 -4.31 -10.04
CA TYR A 78 5.58 -3.38 -8.95
C TYR A 78 5.07 -3.96 -7.62
N GLY A 79 3.97 -4.72 -7.65
CA GLY A 79 3.48 -5.45 -6.49
C GLY A 79 4.52 -6.42 -5.93
N PHE A 80 5.28 -7.10 -6.79
CA PHE A 80 6.42 -7.94 -6.38
C PHE A 80 7.56 -7.14 -5.76
N ILE A 81 7.91 -5.97 -6.30
CA ILE A 81 8.94 -5.10 -5.71
C ILE A 81 8.52 -4.67 -4.30
N VAL A 82 7.28 -4.20 -4.15
CA VAL A 82 6.71 -3.80 -2.85
C VAL A 82 6.69 -4.99 -1.89
N LEU A 83 6.30 -6.17 -2.37
CA LEU A 83 6.36 -7.40 -1.57
C LEU A 83 7.79 -7.65 -1.10
N CYS A 84 8.80 -7.65 -1.97
CA CYS A 84 10.18 -7.92 -1.56
C CYS A 84 10.71 -6.92 -0.53
N ILE A 85 10.36 -5.64 -0.66
CA ILE A 85 10.81 -4.58 0.26
C ILE A 85 10.13 -4.71 1.63
N PHE A 86 8.81 -4.90 1.65
CA PHE A 86 8.00 -4.83 2.87
C PHE A 86 7.67 -6.19 3.49
N SER A 87 8.05 -7.30 2.85
CA SER A 87 7.79 -8.63 3.39
C SER A 87 8.87 -9.12 4.36
N TYR A 88 9.99 -8.41 4.50
CA TYR A 88 11.04 -8.73 5.46
C TYR A 88 10.49 -8.97 6.89
N PRO A 89 9.72 -8.04 7.49
CA PRO A 89 9.11 -8.26 8.80
C PRO A 89 8.11 -9.43 8.83
N PHE A 90 7.54 -9.84 7.70
CA PHE A 90 6.57 -10.95 7.65
C PHE A 90 7.24 -12.33 7.55
N PHE A 91 8.37 -12.42 6.84
CA PHE A 91 9.07 -13.68 6.62
C PHE A 91 10.13 -13.97 7.68
N PHE A 92 10.85 -12.95 8.16
CA PHE A 92 12.07 -13.12 8.95
C PHE A 92 12.00 -12.54 10.37
N SER A 93 10.86 -11.99 10.81
CA SER A 93 10.75 -11.55 12.21
C SER A 93 10.78 -12.76 13.15
N ASP A 94 11.85 -12.86 13.94
CA ASP A 94 12.01 -13.84 15.03
C ASP A 94 11.71 -13.22 16.41
N GLU A 95 10.99 -12.09 16.46
CA GLU A 95 10.61 -11.46 17.72
C GLU A 95 9.71 -12.42 18.55
N PRO A 96 10.12 -12.84 19.76
CA PRO A 96 9.46 -13.90 20.53
C PRO A 96 8.02 -13.59 20.98
N ASN A 97 7.53 -12.37 20.78
CA ASN A 97 6.21 -11.90 21.20
C ASN A 97 5.46 -11.13 20.10
N SER A 98 5.88 -11.21 18.83
CA SER A 98 5.15 -10.54 17.77
C SER A 98 3.79 -11.23 17.55
N GLU A 99 2.72 -10.45 17.40
CA GLU A 99 1.37 -10.97 17.07
C GLU A 99 1.35 -11.77 15.76
N LEU A 100 2.44 -11.72 14.97
CA LEU A 100 2.63 -12.49 13.76
C LEU A 100 3.31 -13.85 13.98
N ASN A 101 4.04 -14.07 15.08
CA ASN A 101 4.79 -15.32 15.34
C ASN A 101 3.95 -16.45 15.97
N GLY A 102 2.69 -16.56 15.58
CA GLY A 102 1.76 -17.61 16.01
C GLY A 102 1.30 -18.54 14.86
N PRO A 103 0.35 -19.46 15.13
CA PRO A 103 -0.22 -20.37 14.12
C PRO A 103 -0.84 -19.65 12.91
N GLN A 104 -1.19 -18.38 13.06
CA GLN A 104 -1.70 -17.48 12.02
C GLN A 104 -0.64 -17.04 10.99
N LYS A 105 0.66 -17.24 11.24
CA LYS A 105 1.77 -16.74 10.39
C LYS A 105 1.64 -17.15 8.91
N PRO A 106 1.38 -18.43 8.55
CA PRO A 106 1.30 -18.83 7.14
C PRO A 106 0.12 -18.19 6.42
N LEU A 107 -1.03 -18.10 7.09
CA LEU A 107 -2.23 -17.48 6.53
C LEU A 107 -2.01 -15.97 6.32
N GLY A 108 -1.40 -15.30 7.30
CA GLY A 108 -1.03 -13.89 7.22
C GLY A 108 -0.12 -13.64 6.02
N ILE A 109 0.98 -14.39 5.89
CA ILE A 109 1.92 -14.28 4.77
C ILE A 109 1.19 -14.37 3.43
N ILE A 110 0.31 -15.35 3.23
CA ILE A 110 -0.42 -15.52 1.97
C ILE A 110 -1.34 -14.32 1.71
N LEU A 111 -2.16 -13.92 2.69
CA LEU A 111 -3.14 -12.84 2.54
C LEU A 111 -2.47 -11.49 2.31
N PHE A 112 -1.42 -11.17 3.05
CA PHE A 112 -0.64 -9.94 2.85
C PHE A 112 0.12 -9.94 1.52
N SER A 113 0.67 -11.09 1.11
CA SER A 113 1.34 -11.19 -0.20
C SER A 113 0.37 -10.90 -1.36
N LEU A 114 -0.83 -11.49 -1.29
CA LEU A 114 -1.90 -11.20 -2.25
C LEU A 114 -2.32 -9.73 -2.19
N LEU A 115 -2.40 -9.15 -0.99
CA LEU A 115 -2.74 -7.72 -0.83
C LEU A 115 -1.71 -6.82 -1.52
N PHE A 116 -0.40 -7.09 -1.41
CA PHE A 116 0.62 -6.30 -2.08
C PHE A 116 0.54 -6.39 -3.60
N ILE A 117 0.30 -7.60 -4.14
CA ILE A 117 0.12 -7.80 -5.58
C ILE A 117 -1.15 -7.08 -6.07
N ILE A 118 -2.27 -7.26 -5.39
CA ILE A 118 -3.54 -6.59 -5.72
C ILE A 118 -3.39 -5.08 -5.58
N GLY A 119 -2.70 -4.60 -4.56
CA GLY A 119 -2.41 -3.18 -4.33
C GLY A 119 -1.59 -2.57 -5.48
N GLY A 120 -0.55 -3.28 -5.93
CA GLY A 120 0.24 -2.88 -7.11
C GLY A 120 -0.59 -2.82 -8.40
N LEU A 121 -1.43 -3.83 -8.63
CA LEU A 121 -2.37 -3.86 -9.76
C LEU A 121 -3.39 -2.72 -9.71
N LEU A 122 -3.98 -2.47 -8.54
CA LEU A 122 -4.93 -1.38 -8.34
C LEU A 122 -4.26 -0.05 -8.61
N LEU A 123 -3.08 0.21 -8.02
CA LEU A 123 -2.34 1.43 -8.25
C LEU A 123 -2.03 1.65 -9.73
N ALA A 124 -1.52 0.64 -10.42
CA ALA A 124 -1.23 0.73 -11.85
C ALA A 124 -2.49 0.99 -12.69
N LYS A 125 -3.60 0.32 -12.36
CA LYS A 125 -4.91 0.53 -13.00
C LYS A 125 -5.41 1.96 -12.79
N PHE A 126 -5.38 2.48 -11.57
CA PHE A 126 -5.81 3.85 -11.27
C PHE A 126 -4.91 4.87 -11.96
N VAL A 127 -3.59 4.67 -11.97
CA VAL A 127 -2.68 5.56 -12.72
C VAL A 127 -3.06 5.59 -14.19
N ASN A 128 -3.27 4.42 -14.82
CA ASN A 128 -3.69 4.34 -16.22
C ASN A 128 -5.05 5.06 -16.45
N ILE A 129 -6.02 4.91 -15.54
CA ILE A 129 -7.32 5.61 -15.64
C ILE A 129 -7.13 7.13 -15.57
N ILE A 130 -6.36 7.61 -14.60
CA ILE A 130 -6.14 9.05 -14.41
C ILE A 130 -5.34 9.64 -15.56
N GLU A 131 -4.36 8.92 -16.11
CA GLU A 131 -3.64 9.37 -17.32
C GLU A 131 -4.54 9.53 -18.52
N ASN A 132 -5.30 8.49 -18.87
CA ASN A 132 -6.26 8.54 -19.96
C ASN A 132 -7.32 9.65 -19.74
N TRP A 133 -7.60 10.00 -18.48
CA TRP A 133 -8.48 11.11 -18.13
C TRP A 133 -7.81 12.48 -18.33
N VAL A 134 -6.53 12.63 -17.96
CA VAL A 134 -5.76 13.87 -18.12
C VAL A 134 -5.44 14.15 -19.59
N GLU A 135 -5.09 13.13 -20.37
CA GLU A 135 -4.76 13.26 -21.80
C GLU A 135 -5.93 13.85 -22.62
N LYS A 136 -7.17 13.62 -22.18
CA LYS A 136 -8.38 14.15 -22.86
C LYS A 136 -8.53 15.68 -22.75
N SER A 137 -7.87 16.36 -21.80
CA SER A 137 -7.97 17.81 -21.67
C SER A 137 -6.85 18.39 -20.83
N THR A 138 -6.12 19.36 -21.39
CA THR A 138 -5.03 20.08 -20.71
C THR A 138 -5.49 20.83 -19.46
N SER A 139 -6.75 21.26 -19.39
CA SER A 139 -7.35 21.88 -18.19
C SER A 139 -7.35 20.95 -16.98
N ARG A 140 -7.36 19.62 -17.20
CA ARG A 140 -7.38 18.62 -16.11
C ARG A 140 -6.04 18.47 -15.40
N ILE A 141 -4.96 18.94 -16.02
CA ILE A 141 -3.62 18.96 -15.42
C ILE A 141 -3.61 19.81 -14.13
N LYS A 142 -4.42 20.87 -14.07
CA LYS A 142 -4.55 21.73 -12.88
C LYS A 142 -4.94 20.92 -11.63
N TYR A 143 -5.84 19.95 -11.76
CA TYR A 143 -6.22 19.08 -10.63
C TYR A 143 -5.07 18.20 -10.15
N CYS A 144 -4.20 17.75 -11.06
CA CYS A 144 -3.01 16.99 -10.68
C CYS A 144 -2.02 17.84 -9.89
N TYR A 145 -1.86 19.13 -10.23
CA TYR A 145 -1.04 20.05 -9.46
C TYR A 145 -1.64 20.33 -8.08
N ILE A 146 -2.95 20.58 -7.99
CA ILE A 146 -3.63 20.79 -6.71
C ILE A 146 -3.46 19.56 -5.82
N ALA A 147 -3.71 18.36 -6.34
CA ALA A 147 -3.52 17.12 -5.61
C ALA A 147 -2.06 16.94 -5.15
N PHE A 148 -1.08 17.27 -5.99
CA PHE A 148 0.34 17.25 -5.62
C PHE A 148 0.64 18.19 -4.45
N CYS A 149 0.20 19.45 -4.52
CA CYS A 149 0.45 20.43 -3.46
C CYS A 149 -0.16 20.03 -2.12
N ILE A 150 -1.35 19.41 -2.13
CA ILE A 150 -2.04 18.99 -0.90
C ILE A 150 -1.41 17.73 -0.31
N LEU A 151 -1.04 16.76 -1.16
CA LEU A 151 -0.69 15.42 -0.72
C LEU A 151 0.81 15.18 -0.55
N ILE A 152 1.68 16.06 -1.06
CA ILE A 152 3.13 15.88 -0.96
C ILE A 152 3.62 15.89 0.50
N ILE A 153 3.16 16.85 1.32
CA ILE A 153 3.56 16.97 2.73
C ILE A 153 3.21 15.73 3.54
N PRO A 154 1.93 15.26 3.58
CA PRO A 154 1.61 14.05 4.32
C PRO A 154 2.32 12.82 3.74
N THR A 155 2.54 12.76 2.43
CA THR A 155 3.28 11.65 1.84
C THR A 155 4.73 11.61 2.34
N LEU A 156 5.44 12.74 2.34
CA LEU A 156 6.82 12.79 2.82
C LEU A 156 6.93 12.37 4.29
N PHE A 157 6.00 12.80 5.13
CA PHE A 157 5.96 12.41 6.54
C PHE A 157 5.79 10.90 6.72
N ILE A 158 4.85 10.30 5.98
CA ILE A 158 4.58 8.86 6.03
C ILE A 158 5.75 8.05 5.46
N THR A 159 6.31 8.47 4.32
CA THR A 159 7.48 7.83 3.73
C THR A 159 8.67 7.86 4.68
N TYR A 160 8.93 8.99 5.36
CA TYR A 160 9.99 9.08 6.37
C TYR A 160 9.76 8.10 7.52
N GLY A 161 8.54 8.01 8.05
CA GLY A 161 8.20 7.04 9.09
C GLY A 161 8.48 5.60 8.66
N ILE A 162 7.98 5.21 7.48
CA ILE A 162 8.18 3.86 6.93
C ILE A 162 9.67 3.54 6.73
N VAL A 163 10.43 4.47 6.15
CA VAL A 163 11.87 4.27 5.90
C VAL A 163 12.64 4.19 7.21
N LYS A 164 12.32 5.05 8.18
CA LYS A 164 12.93 5.05 9.51
C LYS A 164 12.70 3.70 10.20
N ASP A 165 11.45 3.23 10.25
CA ASP A 165 11.09 1.96 10.87
C ASP A 165 11.82 0.79 10.22
N LEU A 166 11.90 0.78 8.88
CA LEU A 166 12.63 -0.24 8.12
C LEU A 166 14.13 -0.24 8.43
N ILE A 167 14.78 0.94 8.50
CA ILE A 167 16.20 1.04 8.85
C ILE A 167 16.46 0.60 10.29
N GLU A 168 15.62 1.03 11.25
CA GLU A 168 15.74 0.62 12.65
C GLU A 168 15.60 -0.89 12.81
N GLU A 169 14.70 -1.52 12.05
CA GLU A 169 14.52 -2.98 12.06
C GLU A 169 15.72 -3.72 11.46
N PHE A 170 16.30 -3.21 10.36
CA PHE A 170 17.53 -3.77 9.78
C PHE A 170 18.75 -3.65 10.70
N LEU A 171 18.86 -2.56 11.48
CA LEU A 171 19.99 -2.34 12.40
C LEU A 171 19.90 -3.14 13.71
N ARG A 172 18.75 -3.76 14.01
CA ARG A 172 18.58 -4.63 15.19
C ARG A 172 19.15 -6.04 15.00
N TYR A 173 19.53 -6.41 13.78
CA TYR A 173 20.24 -7.65 13.43
C TYR A 173 21.73 -7.38 13.23
#